data_AF-A0A1M6L2S0-F1
#
_entry.id   AF-A0A1M6L2S0-F1
#
_cell.length_a   1.000
_cell.length_b   1.000
_cell.length_c   1.000
_cell.angle_alpha   90.00
_cell.angle_beta   90.00
_cell.angle_gamma   90.00
#
_symmetry.space_group_name_H-M   'P 1'
#
loop_
_entity.id
_entity.type
_entity.pdbx_description
1 polymer ?
#
loop_
_entity_poly.entity_id
_entity_poly.type
_entity_poly.pdbx_seq_one_letter_code
_entity_poly.pdbx_strand_id
1 'polypeptide(L)' 'MPESAPLPDVESLSFEEAMKELEAIVRRLEGGEARLEEAMDSYARGTALRAHCERKLSEAEARVQALVPGSAGPTLRDVE' A
#
# COMPACT_ATOMS: atom_id res chain seq x y z
N MET A 1 15.15 19.85 19.30
CA MET A 1 15.15 18.74 18.32
C MET A 1 13.73 18.67 17.78
N PRO A 2 13.46 18.71 16.47
CA PRO A 2 12.09 18.60 16.02
C PRO A 2 11.64 17.16 16.30
N GLU A 3 10.73 17.05 17.26
CA GLU A 3 9.96 15.84 17.54
C GLU A 3 9.33 15.39 16.22
N SER A 4 9.63 14.16 15.80
CA SER A 4 9.13 13.58 14.56
C SER A 4 7.60 13.60 14.64
N ALA A 5 6.96 14.44 13.83
CA ALA A 5 5.50 14.56 13.83
C ALA A 5 4.88 13.16 13.62
N PRO A 6 3.77 12.85 14.32
CA PRO A 6 3.12 11.56 14.16
C PRO A 6 2.74 11.38 12.70
N LEU A 7 3.16 10.24 12.14
CA LEU A 7 2.82 9.88 10.77
C LEU A 7 1.28 9.81 10.64
N PRO A 8 0.72 10.21 9.50
CA PRO A 8 -0.71 10.12 9.27
C PRO A 8 -1.21 8.68 9.45
N ASP A 9 -2.45 8.57 9.92
CA ASP A 9 -3.14 7.29 10.01
C ASP A 9 -3.23 6.66 8.62
N VAL A 10 -2.83 5.39 8.51
CA VAL A 10 -2.82 4.64 7.25
C VAL A 10 -4.21 4.62 6.62
N GLU A 11 -5.26 4.57 7.44
CA GLU A 11 -6.66 4.57 6.97
C GLU A 11 -7.05 5.86 6.23
N SER A 12 -6.37 6.97 6.50
CA SER A 12 -6.66 8.27 5.89
C SER A 12 -5.97 8.51 4.55
N LEU A 13 -5.03 7.64 4.15
CA LEU A 13 -4.21 7.85 2.96
C LEU A 13 -4.96 7.58 1.65
N SER A 14 -4.53 8.24 0.58
CA SER A 14 -4.82 7.81 -0.80
C SER A 14 -4.04 6.55 -1.15
N PHE A 15 -4.41 5.88 -2.26
CA PHE A 15 -3.62 4.75 -2.76
C PHE A 15 -2.21 5.19 -3.15
N GLU A 16 -2.06 6.32 -3.85
CA GLU A 16 -0.74 6.81 -4.27
C GLU A 16 0.13 7.22 -3.07
N GLU A 17 -0.48 7.84 -2.05
CA GLU A 17 0.22 8.23 -0.82
C GLU A 17 0.72 7.00 -0.06
N ALA A 18 -0.15 6.00 0.13
CA ALA A 18 0.21 4.77 0.81
C ALA A 18 1.30 3.98 0.06
N MET A 19 1.22 3.93 -1.27
CA MET A 19 2.25 3.31 -2.12
C MET A 19 3.59 4.03 -2.03
N LYS A 20 3.60 5.36 -2.11
CA LYS A 20 4.82 6.16 -2.00
C LYS A 20 5.51 5.96 -0.65
N GLU A 21 4.73 5.89 0.42
CA GLU A 21 5.25 5.64 1.75
C GLU A 21 5.80 4.21 1.88
N LEU A 22 5.08 3.21 1.35
CA LEU A 22 5.53 1.83 1.34
C LEU A 22 6.86 1.66 0.60
N GLU A 23 7.03 2.29 -0.57
CA GLU A 23 8.31 2.28 -1.28
C GLU A 23 9.44 2.91 -0.47
N ALA A 24 9.17 4.01 0.25
CA ALA A 24 10.16 4.65 1.10
C ALA A 24 10.61 3.72 2.23
N ILE A 25 9.67 2.99 2.84
CA ILE A 25 9.95 1.97 3.86
C ILE A 25 10.80 0.85 3.29
N VAL A 26 10.45 0.31 2.10
CA VAL A 26 11.22 -0.75 1.45
C VAL A 26 12.66 -0.29 1.19
N ARG A 27 12.83 0.89 0.58
CA ARG A 27 14.17 1.48 0.34
C ARG A 27 14.98 1.62 1.63
N ARG A 28 14.34 1.99 2.74
CA ARG A 28 14.99 2.14 4.04
C ARG A 28 15.44 0.80 4.63
N LEU A 29 14.60 -0.23 4.51
CA LEU A 29 14.90 -1.58 4.99
C LEU A 29 16.00 -2.24 4.16
N GLU A 30 15.97 -2.07 2.83
CA GLU A 30 17.00 -2.57 1.91
C GLU A 30 18.36 -1.90 2.12
N GLY A 31 18.36 -0.64 2.58
CA GLY A 31 19.58 0.10 2.90
C GLY A 31 20.37 -0.47 4.08
N GLY A 32 19.77 -1.30 4.94
CA GLY A 32 20.47 -2.00 6.03
C GLY A 32 21.01 -1.13 7.17
N GLU A 33 20.79 0.20 7.13
CA GLU A 33 21.29 1.15 8.13
C GLU A 33 20.32 1.34 9.33
N ALA A 34 19.15 0.71 9.31
CA ALA A 34 18.15 0.84 10.36
C ALA A 34 18.50 -0.02 11.60
N ARG A 35 18.33 0.57 12.79
CA ARG A 35 18.36 -0.18 14.05
C ARG A 35 17.22 -1.21 14.09
N LEU A 36 17.38 -2.26 14.89
CA LEU A 36 16.39 -3.33 14.98
C LEU A 36 14.98 -2.81 15.33
N GLU A 37 14.85 -1.91 16.31
CA GLU A 37 13.54 -1.32 16.64
C GLU A 37 12.95 -0.54 15.45
N GLU A 38 13.76 0.27 14.77
CA GLU A 38 13.30 1.04 13.61
C GLU A 38 12.90 0.14 12.43
N ALA A 39 13.59 -1.00 12.26
CA ALA A 39 13.25 -1.99 11.25
C ALA A 39 11.92 -2.68 11.56
N MET A 40 11.65 -2.98 12.84
CA MET A 40 10.37 -3.54 13.30
C MET A 40 9.22 -2.56 13.07
N ASP A 41 9.40 -1.29 13.42
CA ASP A 41 8.38 -0.25 13.20
C ASP A 41 8.11 -0.04 11.70
N SER A 42 9.17 0.03 10.91
CA SER A 42 9.09 0.15 9.45
C SER A 42 8.35 -1.05 8.83
N TYR A 43 8.62 -2.26 9.30
CA TYR A 43 7.94 -3.47 8.84
C TYR A 43 6.45 -3.50 9.22
N ALA A 44 6.13 -3.17 10.47
CA ALA A 44 4.75 -3.09 10.95
C ALA A 44 3.94 -2.08 10.13
N ARG A 45 4.51 -0.89 9.90
CA ARG A 45 3.88 0.15 9.09
C ARG A 45 3.76 -0.25 7.62
N GLY A 46 4.79 -0.88 7.05
CA GLY A 46 4.74 -1.43 5.69
C GLY A 46 3.62 -2.46 5.50
N THR A 47 3.40 -3.32 6.51
CA THR A 47 2.33 -4.32 6.47
C THR A 47 0.94 -3.67 6.50
N ALA A 48 0.76 -2.62 7.32
CA ALA A 48 -0.48 -1.85 7.35
C ALA A 48 -0.75 -1.13 6.02
N LEU A 49 0.26 -0.48 5.44
CA LEU A 49 0.17 0.19 4.14
C LEU A 49 -0.19 -0.78 3.03
N ARG A 50 0.43 -1.98 3.01
CA ARG A 50 0.10 -3.03 2.05
C ARG A 50 -1.36 -3.45 2.16
N ALA A 51 -1.85 -3.74 3.36
CA ALA A 51 -3.24 -4.14 3.57
C ALA A 51 -4.23 -3.04 3.13
N HIS A 52 -3.89 -1.77 3.38
CA HIS A 52 -4.67 -0.63 2.94
C HIS A 52 -4.73 -0.51 1.41
N CYS A 53 -3.59 -0.65 0.72
CA CYS A 53 -3.53 -0.68 -0.74
C CYS A 53 -4.37 -1.81 -1.34
N GLU A 54 -4.27 -3.02 -0.79
CA GLU A 54 -5.06 -4.19 -1.23
C GLU A 54 -6.56 -3.94 -1.10
N ARG A 55 -7.00 -3.34 0.01
CA ARG A 55 -8.41 -2.97 0.21
C ARG A 55 -8.88 -1.94 -0.82
N LYS A 56 -8.11 -0.87 -1.07
CA LYS A 56 -8.48 0.13 -2.08
C LYS A 56 -8.57 -0.45 -3.49
N LEU A 57 -7.67 -1.35 -3.85
CA LEU A 57 -7.73 -2.05 -5.13
C LEU A 57 -8.97 -2.93 -5.23
N SER A 58 -9.27 -3.71 -4.19
CA SER A 58 -10.48 -4.53 -4.15
C SER A 58 -11.77 -3.69 -4.26
N GLU A 59 -11.83 -2.54 -3.58
CA GLU A 59 -12.95 -1.62 -3.72
C GLU A 59 -13.07 -1.05 -5.14
N ALA A 60 -11.96 -0.70 -5.77
CA ALA A 60 -11.95 -0.21 -7.14
C ALA A 60 -12.42 -1.28 -8.12
N GLU A 61 -11.93 -2.51 -7.98
CA GLU A 61 -12.35 -3.67 -8.77
C GLU A 61 -13.86 -3.94 -8.63
N ALA A 62 -14.38 -3.93 -7.40
CA ALA A 62 -15.80 -4.13 -7.14
C ALA A 62 -16.67 -3.04 -7.81
N ARG A 63 -16.22 -1.77 -7.77
CA ARG A 63 -16.90 -0.66 -8.45
C ARG A 63 -16.90 -0.84 -9.96
N VAL A 64 -15.77 -1.24 -10.55
CA VAL A 64 -15.67 -1.54 -11.99
C VAL A 64 -16.61 -2.68 -12.35
N GLN A 65 -16.61 -3.77 -11.58
CA GLN A 65 -17.48 -4.92 -11.83
C GLN A 65 -18.97 -4.56 -11.77
N ALA A 66 -19.37 -3.68 -10.84
CA ALA A 66 -20.75 -3.21 -10.74
C ALA A 66 -21.20 -2.34 -11.95
N LEU A 67 -20.26 -1.70 -12.65
CA LEU A 67 -20.52 -0.84 -13.81
C LEU A 67 -20.57 -1.60 -15.14
N VAL A 68 -20.12 -2.86 -15.19
CA VAL A 68 -20.08 -3.67 -16.41
C VAL A 68 -21.26 -4.67 -16.41
N PRO A 69 -22.40 -4.37 -17.07
CA PRO A 69 -23.47 -5.33 -17.22
C PRO A 69 -23.11 -6.39 -18.27
N GLY A 70 -22.92 -7.64 -17.84
CA GLY A 70 -23.15 -8.80 -18.71
C GLY A 70 -22.07 -9.21 -19.71
N SER A 71 -20.78 -9.03 -19.44
CA SER A 71 -19.75 -9.82 -20.13
C SER A 71 -18.68 -10.26 -19.14
N ALA A 72 -18.22 -11.50 -19.27
CA ALA A 72 -16.97 -11.96 -18.69
C ALA A 72 -15.92 -10.84 -18.85
N GLY A 73 -15.46 -10.28 -17.72
CA GLY A 73 -14.45 -9.23 -17.72
C GLY A 73 -13.16 -9.74 -18.38
N PRO A 74 -12.29 -8.85 -18.89
CA PRO A 74 -11.09 -9.27 -19.60
C PRO A 74 -10.26 -10.15 -18.67
N THR A 75 -10.17 -11.43 -19.02
CA THR A 75 -9.27 -12.35 -18.36
C THR A 75 -7.86 -11.82 -18.60
N LEU A 76 -7.14 -11.53 -17.51
CA LEU A 76 -5.70 -11.28 -17.53
C LEU A 76 -4.90 -12.58 -17.84
N ARG A 77 -5.45 -13.43 -18.71
CA ARG A 77 -4.89 -14.71 -19.16
C ARG A 77 -4.46 -14.69 -20.62
N ASP A 78 -4.71 -13.60 -21.34
CA ASP A 78 -4.38 -13.47 -22.77
C ASP A 78 -3.20 -12.51 -23.00
N VAL A 79 -2.19 -12.59 -22.14
CA VAL A 79 -0.85 -12.05 -22.44
C VAL A 79 0.04 -13.26 -22.75
N GLU A 80 -0.01 -13.69 -24.03
CA GLU A 80 1.08 -14.45 -24.64
C GLU A 80 2.28 -13.55 -24.93
#